data_AF-A0A7C9EUE1-F1
#
_entry.id   AF-A0A7C9EUE1-F1
#
_cell.length_a   1.000
_cell.length_b   1.000
_cell.length_c   1.000
_cell.angle_alpha   90.00
_cell.angle_beta   90.00
_cell.angle_gamma   90.00
#
_symmetry.space_group_name_H-M   'P 1'
#
loop_
_entity.id
_entity.type
_entity.pdbx_description
1 polymer ?
#
loop_
_entity_poly.entity_id
_entity_poly.type
_entity_poly.pdbx_seq_one_letter_code
_entity_poly.pdbx_strand_id
1 'polypeptide(L)'
;NDLLDPTGQNLRVREDAQGTYVEGIKEEVVLSPGHVLSFIAAGEEHRHVGSNNFNLFSSRSHTIFTLMIESSAHGDEYDGVTFSQLNLIDLAGSESSKTETTGLRRKE
;
A
#
# COMPACT_ATOMS: atom_id res chain seq x y z
N ASN A 1 4.99 6.40 -1.17
CA ASN A 1 5.22 6.55 0.28
C ASN A 1 4.87 5.26 0.94
N ASP A 2 5.72 4.79 1.81
CA ASP A 2 5.45 3.68 2.70
C ASP A 2 4.58 4.19 3.86
N LEU A 3 3.44 3.54 4.10
CA LEU A 3 2.51 3.91 5.17
C LEU A 3 2.83 3.19 6.49
N LEU A 4 3.76 2.22 6.49
CA LEU A 4 4.24 1.50 7.67
C LEU A 4 5.62 2.00 8.14
N ASP A 5 6.34 2.73 7.28
CA ASP A 5 7.59 3.43 7.58
C ASP A 5 7.60 4.86 7.03
N PRO A 6 7.45 5.90 7.88
CA PRO A 6 7.48 7.29 7.46
C PRO A 6 8.79 7.74 6.76
N THR A 7 9.88 6.98 6.92
CA THR A 7 11.17 7.25 6.25
C THR A 7 11.18 6.76 4.81
N GLY A 8 10.31 5.81 4.46
CA GLY A 8 10.17 5.20 3.13
C GLY A 8 9.43 6.11 2.14
N GLN A 9 10.08 7.18 1.69
CA GLN A 9 9.53 8.10 0.69
C GLN A 9 10.14 7.89 -0.70
N ASN A 10 9.34 8.12 -1.76
CA ASN A 10 9.77 7.98 -3.16
C ASN A 10 10.45 6.63 -3.50
N LEU A 11 9.91 5.53 -2.93
CA LEU A 11 10.38 4.18 -3.21
C LEU A 11 10.28 3.84 -4.70
N ARG A 12 11.20 3.02 -5.19
CA ARG A 12 11.32 2.69 -6.61
C ARG A 12 10.66 1.36 -6.92
N VAL A 13 9.93 1.32 -8.02
CA VAL A 13 9.42 0.08 -8.60
C VAL A 13 10.54 -0.59 -9.39
N ARG A 14 10.72 -1.89 -9.18
CA ARG A 14 11.69 -2.75 -9.87
C ARG A 14 11.01 -4.01 -10.39
N GLU A 15 11.72 -4.76 -11.21
CA GLU A 15 11.24 -6.01 -11.82
C GLU A 15 12.32 -7.10 -11.69
N ASP A 16 11.89 -8.32 -11.39
CA ASP A 16 12.72 -9.52 -11.37
C ASP A 16 12.02 -10.71 -12.07
N ALA A 17 12.50 -11.93 -11.84
CA ALA A 17 11.93 -13.12 -12.46
C ALA A 17 10.53 -13.49 -11.91
N GLN A 18 10.16 -12.96 -10.75
CA GLN A 18 8.89 -13.19 -10.04
C GLN A 18 7.87 -12.08 -10.33
N GLY A 19 8.33 -10.91 -10.76
CA GLY A 19 7.50 -9.83 -11.29
C GLY A 19 7.93 -8.46 -10.80
N THR A 20 6.98 -7.53 -10.77
CA THR A 20 7.20 -6.17 -10.30
C THR A 20 7.11 -6.08 -8.78
N TYR A 21 8.07 -5.41 -8.14
CA TYR A 21 8.09 -5.16 -6.69
C TYR A 21 8.52 -3.73 -6.36
N VAL A 22 8.28 -3.28 -5.13
CA VAL A 22 8.73 -1.97 -4.63
C VAL A 22 9.98 -2.17 -3.79
N GLU A 23 11.12 -1.65 -4.24
CA GLU A 23 12.38 -1.77 -3.52
C GLU A 23 12.34 -0.94 -2.22
N GLY A 24 12.69 -1.58 -1.10
CA GLY A 24 12.78 -0.92 0.20
C GLY A 24 11.43 -0.63 0.86
N ILE A 25 10.34 -1.21 0.35
CA ILE A 25 9.05 -1.21 1.06
C ILE A 25 9.16 -2.05 2.33
N LYS A 26 8.55 -1.58 3.41
CA LYS A 26 8.49 -2.30 4.66
C LYS A 26 7.44 -3.42 4.58
N GLU A 27 7.85 -4.60 5.00
CA GLU A 27 7.00 -5.78 5.13
C GLU A 27 6.96 -6.22 6.60
N GLU A 28 5.78 -6.60 7.07
CA GLU A 28 5.55 -6.99 8.46
C GLU A 28 4.85 -8.33 8.54
N VAL A 29 5.35 -9.21 9.43
CA VAL A 29 4.76 -10.53 9.65
C VAL A 29 3.50 -10.37 10.50
N VAL A 30 2.37 -10.87 9.98
CA VAL A 30 1.09 -10.86 10.67
C VAL A 30 0.73 -12.27 11.14
N LEU A 31 0.27 -12.39 12.39
CA LEU A 31 -0.08 -13.68 13.02
C LEU A 31 -1.57 -13.81 13.33
N SER A 32 -2.36 -12.76 13.08
CA SER A 32 -3.80 -12.75 13.31
C SER A 32 -4.49 -11.70 12.45
N PRO A 33 -5.82 -11.84 12.23
CA PRO A 33 -6.61 -10.79 11.58
C PRO A 33 -6.54 -9.44 12.32
N GLY A 34 -6.41 -9.47 13.66
CA GLY A 34 -6.26 -8.26 14.46
C GLY A 34 -4.99 -7.46 14.13
N HIS A 35 -3.86 -8.16 13.88
CA HIS A 35 -2.62 -7.49 13.45
C HIS A 35 -2.78 -6.82 12.10
N VAL A 36 -3.41 -7.51 11.14
CA VAL A 36 -3.70 -6.94 9.81
C VAL A 36 -4.51 -5.64 9.93
N LEU A 37 -5.60 -5.67 10.70
CA LEU A 37 -6.44 -4.48 10.92
C LEU A 37 -5.67 -3.36 11.62
N SER A 38 -4.77 -3.67 12.55
CA SER A 38 -3.95 -2.66 13.22
C SER A 38 -2.97 -1.96 12.27
N PHE A 39 -2.37 -2.69 11.33
CA PHE A 39 -1.49 -2.09 10.31
C PHE A 39 -2.25 -1.23 9.31
N ILE A 40 -3.46 -1.65 8.92
CA ILE A 40 -4.34 -0.82 8.09
C ILE A 40 -4.65 0.50 8.81
N ALA A 41 -5.05 0.44 10.09
CA ALA A 41 -5.36 1.64 10.87
C ALA A 41 -4.15 2.58 11.03
N ALA A 42 -2.98 2.04 11.32
CA ALA A 42 -1.74 2.82 11.43
C ALA A 42 -1.35 3.46 10.08
N GLY A 43 -1.48 2.73 8.97
CA GLY A 43 -1.21 3.26 7.64
C GLY A 43 -2.16 4.40 7.25
N GLU A 44 -3.44 4.28 7.57
CA GLU A 44 -4.44 5.33 7.35
C GLU A 44 -4.17 6.57 8.23
N GLU A 45 -3.71 6.39 9.46
CA GLU A 45 -3.29 7.51 10.31
C GLU A 45 -2.09 8.26 9.69
N HIS A 46 -1.07 7.55 9.19
CA HIS A 46 0.06 8.17 8.51
C HIS A 46 -0.36 8.88 7.22
N ARG A 47 -1.27 8.28 6.44
CA ARG A 47 -1.88 8.90 5.26
C ARG A 47 -2.58 10.21 5.64
N HIS A 48 -3.29 10.23 6.76
CA HIS A 48 -3.97 11.42 7.27
C HIS A 48 -3.00 12.50 7.77
N VAL A 49 -1.94 12.15 8.51
CA VAL A 49 -0.94 13.10 9.04
C VAL A 49 -0.12 13.75 7.92
N GLY A 50 0.22 12.99 6.86
CA GLY A 50 0.83 13.55 5.64
C GLY A 50 -0.07 14.57 4.92
N SER A 51 -1.38 14.56 5.22
CA SER A 51 -2.40 15.41 4.61
C SER A 51 -2.79 16.65 5.44
N ASN A 52 -1.96 17.09 6.40
CA ASN A 52 -2.19 18.27 7.28
C ASN A 52 -2.37 19.64 6.56
N ASN A 53 -2.62 19.65 5.25
CA ASN A 53 -3.44 20.67 4.59
C ASN A 53 -4.77 20.02 4.14
N PHE A 54 -5.79 20.12 5.00
CA PHE A 54 -7.22 19.93 4.72
C PHE A 54 -7.56 19.10 3.45
N ASN A 55 -7.89 17.82 3.60
CA ASN A 55 -8.65 17.02 2.61
C ASN A 55 -8.12 16.94 1.16
N LEU A 56 -6.94 17.50 0.86
CA LEU A 56 -6.50 17.69 -0.53
C LEU A 56 -5.60 16.55 -1.04
N PHE A 57 -4.95 15.80 -0.15
CA PHE A 57 -4.07 14.69 -0.54
C PHE A 57 -4.74 13.31 -0.44
N SER A 58 -5.64 13.09 0.52
CA SER A 58 -6.36 11.82 0.68
C SER A 58 -7.40 11.58 -0.42
N SER A 59 -7.90 12.63 -1.10
CA SER A 59 -8.74 12.46 -2.28
C SER A 59 -7.97 12.12 -3.56
N ARG A 60 -6.63 12.29 -3.55
CA ARG A 60 -5.76 12.23 -4.73
C ARG A 60 -4.68 11.16 -4.68
N SER A 61 -4.53 10.49 -3.55
CA SER A 61 -3.58 9.40 -3.39
C SER A 61 -4.28 8.04 -3.45
N HIS A 62 -3.79 7.13 -4.27
CA HIS A 62 -4.22 5.73 -4.24
C HIS A 62 -3.52 5.03 -3.06
N THR A 63 -4.22 4.14 -2.35
CA THR A 63 -3.63 3.24 -1.36
C THR A 63 -3.61 1.83 -1.92
N ILE A 64 -2.49 1.13 -1.72
CA ILE A 64 -2.37 -0.30 -2.01
C ILE A 64 -1.94 -0.97 -0.72
N PHE A 65 -2.70 -1.97 -0.28
CA PHE A 65 -2.34 -2.86 0.80
C PHE A 65 -2.19 -4.27 0.25
N THR A 66 -0.98 -4.83 0.38
CA THR A 66 -0.64 -6.14 -0.17
C THR A 66 -0.48 -7.15 0.96
N LEU A 67 -1.23 -8.25 0.92
CA LEU A 67 -1.01 -9.41 1.78
C LEU A 67 -0.31 -10.50 0.98
N MET A 68 0.86 -10.90 1.44
CA MET A 68 1.49 -12.15 1.02
C MET A 68 1.00 -13.26 1.95
N ILE A 69 0.41 -14.29 1.34
CA ILE A 69 -0.18 -15.43 2.04
C ILE A 69 0.65 -16.65 1.69
N GLU A 70 1.25 -17.24 2.72
CA GLU A 70 1.94 -18.51 2.64
C GLU A 70 1.04 -19.60 3.22
N SER A 71 0.85 -20.67 2.45
CA SER A 71 0.05 -21.83 2.88
C SER A 71 0.79 -23.11 2.58
N SER A 72 0.81 -24.03 3.55
CA SER A 72 1.35 -25.39 3.39
C SER A 72 0.34 -26.42 3.86
N ALA A 73 0.33 -27.59 3.21
CA ALA A 73 -0.45 -28.72 3.69
C ALA A 73 0.15 -29.24 5.01
N HIS A 74 -0.68 -29.56 5.99
CA HIS A 74 -0.21 -30.18 7.23
C HIS A 74 0.16 -31.64 6.96
N GLY A 75 1.43 -32.01 7.15
CA GLY A 75 1.76 -33.42 7.38
C GLY A 75 3.06 -33.93 6.80
N ASP A 76 3.50 -33.54 5.60
CA ASP A 76 4.69 -34.14 4.99
C ASP A 76 5.41 -33.16 4.06
N GLU A 77 6.72 -33.08 4.26
CA GLU A 77 7.76 -32.39 3.49
C GLU A 77 7.57 -30.88 3.21
N TYR A 78 8.68 -30.14 3.18
CA TYR A 78 8.75 -28.75 2.71
C TYR A 78 8.38 -28.60 1.21
N ASP A 79 7.79 -29.64 0.61
CA ASP A 79 7.48 -29.77 -0.80
C ASP A 79 6.00 -29.42 -1.02
N GLY A 80 5.68 -28.12 -0.95
CA GLY A 80 4.30 -27.67 -1.19
C GLY A 80 3.89 -26.35 -0.55
N VAL A 81 4.81 -25.42 -0.30
CA VAL A 81 4.42 -24.06 0.11
C VAL A 81 3.84 -23.33 -1.10
N THR A 82 2.57 -22.98 -1.01
CA THR A 82 1.89 -22.14 -1.99
C THR A 82 1.97 -20.70 -1.52
N PHE A 83 2.48 -19.84 -2.39
CA PHE A 83 2.49 -18.39 -2.21
C PHE A 83 1.32 -17.78 -2.98
N SER A 84 0.62 -16.85 -2.34
CA SER A 84 -0.46 -16.08 -2.97
C SER A 84 -0.36 -14.62 -2.55
N GLN A 85 -0.69 -13.72 -3.46
CA GLN A 85 -0.68 -12.29 -3.21
C GLN A 85 -2.09 -11.74 -3.36
N LEU A 86 -2.59 -11.08 -2.32
CA LEU A 86 -3.85 -10.35 -2.34
C LEU A 86 -3.56 -8.85 -2.29
N ASN A 87 -3.99 -8.11 -3.31
CA ASN A 87 -3.86 -6.66 -3.36
C ASN A 87 -5.23 -6.00 -3.12
N LEU A 88 -5.33 -5.23 -2.04
CA LEU A 88 -6.48 -4.39 -1.72
C LEU A 88 -6.14 -2.96 -2.14
N ILE A 89 -6.84 -2.45 -3.15
CA ILE A 89 -6.53 -1.17 -3.77
C ILE A 89 -7.69 -0.21 -3.52
N ASP A 90 -7.40 0.89 -2.83
CA ASP A 90 -8.30 2.03 -2.70
C ASP A 90 -7.87 3.12 -3.69
N LEU A 91 -8.77 3.47 -4.61
CA LEU A 91 -8.47 4.41 -5.66
C LEU A 91 -8.94 5.82 -5.30
N ALA A 92 -8.05 6.79 -5.52
CA ALA A 92 -8.34 8.21 -5.41
C ALA A 92 -9.57 8.63 -6.24
N GLY A 93 -10.21 9.71 -5.81
CA GLY A 93 -11.37 10.28 -6.49
C GLY A 93 -11.03 10.79 -7.90
N SER A 94 -11.90 10.51 -8.86
CA SER A 94 -11.76 10.97 -10.24
C SER A 94 -12.23 12.43 -10.38
N GLU A 95 -11.45 13.39 -9.90
CA GLU A 95 -11.79 14.81 -10.09
C GLU A 95 -11.76 15.20 -11.57
N SER A 96 -12.84 15.80 -12.09
CA SER A 96 -12.94 16.20 -13.50
C SER A 96 -12.24 17.55 -13.77
N SER A 97 -11.59 17.66 -14.92
CA SER A 97 -10.84 18.83 -15.42
C SER A 97 -11.67 20.12 -15.63
N LYS A 98 -12.98 20.08 -15.35
CA LYS A 98 -13.88 21.26 -15.42
C LYS A 98 -13.90 22.11 -14.15
N THR A 99 -13.30 21.64 -13.07
CA THR A 99 -13.12 22.46 -11.87
C THR A 99 -11.95 23.41 -12.10
N GLU A 100 -12.19 24.72 -12.06
CA GLU A 100 -11.13 25.74 -12.18
C GLU A 100 -10.12 25.54 -11.05
N THR A 101 -9.04 24.88 -11.42
CA THR A 101 -8.03 24.38 -10.52
C THR A 101 -6.78 25.23 -10.76
N THR A 102 -6.64 26.28 -9.95
CA THR A 102 -5.55 27.26 -10.06
C THR A 102 -4.17 26.58 -10.00
N GLY A 103 -3.40 26.74 -11.07
CA GLY A 103 -1.92 26.65 -11.17
C GLY A 103 -1.21 25.37 -10.74
N LEU A 104 -1.32 24.99 -9.47
CA LEU A 104 -0.64 23.84 -8.85
C LEU A 104 -1.39 22.52 -9.11
N ARG A 105 -2.70 22.59 -9.23
CA ARG A 105 -3.62 21.44 -9.34
C ARG A 105 -3.63 20.72 -10.69
N ARG A 106 -2.90 21.21 -11.70
CA ARG A 106 -2.85 20.61 -13.05
C ARG A 106 -1.63 19.70 -13.28
N LYS A 107 -0.68 19.68 -12.35
CA LYS A 107 0.58 18.93 -12.47
C LYS A 107 0.63 17.64 -11.63
N GLU A 108 -0.39 17.42 -10.80
CA GLU A 108 -0.66 16.16 -10.10
C GLU A 108 -1.56 15.28 -10.97
#